data_AF-A0A967MGY7-F1
#
_entry.id   AF-A0A967MGY7-F1
#
_cell.length_a   1.000
_cell.length_b   1.000
_cell.length_c   1.000
_cell.angle_alpha   90.00
_cell.angle_beta   90.00
_cell.angle_gamma   90.00
#
_symmetry.space_group_name_H-M   'P 1'
#
loop_
_entity.id
_entity.type
_entity.pdbx_description
1 polymer ?
#
loop_
_entity_poly.entity_id
_entity_poly.type
_entity_poly.pdbx_seq_one_letter_code
_entity_poly.pdbx_strand_id
1 'polypeptide(L)' 'MDKTLMVDYDPETEEWIVHERDLDDPDKPPINHGSFRSEDEARQVLEQLKKARE' A
#
# COMPACT_ATOMS: atom_id res chain seq x y z
N MET A 1 -13.82 -3.26 -10.52
CA MET A 1 -12.64 -3.66 -9.75
C MET A 1 -12.01 -2.39 -9.24
N ASP A 2 -12.70 -1.83 -8.26
CA ASP A 2 -12.29 -0.67 -7.48
C ASP A 2 -11.17 -1.13 -6.57
N LYS A 3 -9.93 -0.80 -6.93
CA LYS A 3 -8.75 -1.15 -6.17
C LYS A 3 -8.11 0.10 -5.62
N THR A 4 -7.84 0.12 -4.33
CA THR A 4 -7.26 1.28 -3.65
C THR A 4 -5.87 0.96 -3.14
N LEU A 5 -4.95 1.91 -3.34
CA LEU A 5 -3.61 1.86 -2.79
C LEU A 5 -3.61 2.53 -1.41
N MET A 6 -3.06 1.84 -0.43
CA MET A 6 -3.02 2.24 0.98
C MET A 6 -1.61 2.09 1.55
N VAL A 7 -1.39 2.78 2.68
CA VAL A 7 -0.18 2.66 3.50
C VAL A 7 -0.63 2.31 4.91
N ASP A 8 -0.10 1.22 5.43
CA ASP A 8 -0.38 0.74 6.78
C ASP A 8 0.92 0.57 7.55
N TYR A 9 0.89 0.83 8.86
CA TYR A 9 2.03 0.63 9.75
C TYR A 9 1.96 -0.77 10.37
N ASP A 10 3.01 -1.55 10.19
CA ASP A 10 3.20 -2.84 10.82
C ASP A 10 3.98 -2.66 12.13
N PRO A 11 3.35 -2.85 13.30
CA PRO A 11 4.00 -2.69 14.58
C PRO A 11 4.92 -3.87 14.96
N GLU A 12 4.84 -5.01 14.27
CA GLU A 12 5.69 -6.17 14.55
C GLU A 12 7.07 -6.00 13.94
N THR A 13 7.15 -5.42 12.74
CA THR A 13 8.43 -5.16 12.06
C THR A 13 8.89 -3.70 12.13
N GLU A 14 8.04 -2.82 12.66
CA GLU A 14 8.22 -1.37 12.71
C GLU A 14 8.39 -0.75 11.31
N GLU A 15 7.58 -1.22 10.35
CA GLU A 15 7.68 -0.83 8.94
C GLU A 15 6.34 -0.29 8.41
N TRP A 16 6.42 0.59 7.43
CA TRP A 16 5.30 1.11 6.66
C TRP A 16 5.14 0.28 5.39
N ILE A 17 3.98 -0.34 5.21
CA ILE A 17 3.67 -1.24 4.10
C ILE A 17 2.78 -0.51 3.12
N VAL A 18 3.23 -0.39 1.87
CA VAL A 18 2.38 0.06 0.75
C VAL A 18 1.71 -1.17 0.16
N HIS A 19 0.39 -1.16 0.08
CA HIS A 19 -0.35 -2.27 -0.50
C HIS A 19 -1.59 -1.84 -1.29
N GLU A 20 -2.06 -2.72 -2.15
CA GLU A 20 -3.28 -2.55 -2.93
C GLU A 20 -4.37 -3.50 -2.42
N ARG A 21 -5.52 -2.95 -2.03
CA ARG A 21 -6.69 -3.73 -1.61
C ARG A 21 -7.79 -3.64 -2.66
N ASP A 22 -8.40 -4.79 -2.95
CA ASP A 22 -9.62 -4.87 -3.77
C ASP A 22 -10.81 -4.47 -2.88
N LEU A 23 -11.54 -3.42 -3.25
CA LEU A 23 -12.71 -2.96 -2.51
C LEU A 23 -13.96 -3.76 -2.88
N ASP A 24 -13.97 -4.36 -4.07
CA ASP A 24 -15.05 -5.25 -4.53
C ASP A 24 -14.96 -6.65 -3.89
N ASP A 25 -13.76 -7.08 -3.48
CA ASP A 25 -13.51 -8.41 -2.89
C ASP A 25 -12.61 -8.29 -1.64
N PRO A 26 -13.20 -8.07 -0.45
CA PRO A 26 -12.44 -7.88 0.79
C PRO A 26 -11.80 -9.17 1.33
N ASP A 27 -12.25 -10.35 0.88
CA ASP A 27 -11.66 -11.65 1.23
C ASP A 27 -10.35 -11.92 0.48
N LYS A 28 -10.12 -11.21 -0.63
CA LYS A 28 -8.87 -11.28 -1.38
C LYS A 28 -7.73 -10.63 -0.60
N PRO A 29 -6.58 -11.32 -0.46
CA PRO A 29 -5.43 -10.76 0.24
C PRO A 29 -4.92 -9.50 -0.48
N PRO A 30 -4.49 -8.47 0.27
CA PRO A 30 -3.91 -7.27 -0.31
C PRO A 30 -2.59 -7.60 -1.02
N ILE A 31 -2.31 -6.87 -2.09
CA ILE A 31 -1.06 -6.98 -2.83
C ILE A 31 -0.05 -6.02 -2.22
N ASN A 32 0.95 -6.55 -1.52
CA ASN A 32 2.03 -5.73 -0.95
C ASN A 32 2.98 -5.26 -2.06
N HIS A 33 3.13 -3.94 -2.20
CA HIS A 33 4.06 -3.31 -3.14
C HIS A 33 5.44 -3.03 -2.52
N GLY A 34 5.55 -2.99 -1.20
CA GLY A 34 6.81 -2.87 -0.49
C GLY A 34 6.64 -2.52 0.98
N SER A 35 7.70 -2.73 1.75
CA SER A 35 7.82 -2.34 3.16
C SER A 35 8.97 -1.34 3.30
N PHE A 36 8.74 -0.29 4.09
CA PHE A 36 9.65 0.86 4.22
C PHE A 36 9.87 1.18 5.70
N ARG A 37 11.07 1.63 6.06
CA ARG A 37 11.36 2.05 7.45
C ARG A 37 10.78 3.43 7.79
N SER A 38 10.41 4.21 6.77
CA SER A 38 9.93 5.59 6.90
C SER A 38 8.55 5.76 6.29
N GLU A 39 7.66 6.49 6.98
CA GLU A 39 6.33 6.83 6.45
C GLU A 39 6.44 7.65 5.16
N ASP A 40 7.39 8.59 5.12
CA ASP A 40 7.60 9.48 3.97
C ASP A 40 7.96 8.69 2.70
N GLU A 41 8.86 7.71 2.83
CA GLU A 41 9.23 6.82 1.71
C GLU A 41 8.03 6.01 1.23
N ALA A 42 7.25 5.42 2.14
CA ALA A 42 6.04 4.68 1.80
C ALA A 42 5.01 5.59 1.08
N ARG A 43 4.83 6.84 1.53
CA ARG A 43 3.93 7.80 0.89
C ARG A 43 4.42 8.25 -0.48
N GLN A 44 5.72 8.48 -0.64
CA GLN A 44 6.29 8.81 -1.95
C GLN A 44 6.06 7.69 -2.96
N VAL A 45 6.26 6.42 -2.54
CA VAL A 45 5.98 5.26 -3.38
C VAL A 45 4.48 5.13 -3.68
N LEU A 46 3.62 5.34 -2.68
CA LEU A 46 2.17 5.36 -2.85
C LEU A 46 1.74 6.38 -3.92
N GLU A 47 2.27 7.60 -3.88
CA GLU A 47 1.98 8.65 -4.87
C GLU A 47 2.48 8.29 -6.26
N GLN A 48 3.69 7.70 -6.38
CA GLN A 48 4.20 7.24 -7.67
C GLN A 48 3.33 6.13 -8.27
N LEU A 49 2.88 5.17 -7.45
CA LEU A 49 1.98 4.10 -7.89
C LEU A 49 0.60 4.64 -8.30
N LYS A 50 0.08 5.65 -7.61
CA LYS A 50 -1.16 6.34 -7.99
C LYS A 50 -1.02 7.03 -9.35
N LYS A 51 0.07 7.79 -9.55
CA LYS A 51 0.34 8.47 -10.83
C LYS A 51 0.57 7.50 -11.98
N ALA A 52 1.20 6.36 -11.75
CA ALA A 52 1.43 5.34 -12.77
C ALA A 52 0.14 4.61 -13.22
N ARG A 53 -0.95 4.76 -12.45
CA ARG A 53 -2.27 4.18 -12.75
C ARG A 53 -3.22 5.14 -13.48
N GLU A 54 -2.91 6.44 -13.52
CA GLU A 54 -3.59 7.42 -14.37
C GLU A 54 -3.16 7.27 -15.83
#